data_AF-A0A7V0QJL8-F1
#
_entry.id   AF-A0A7V0QJL8-F1
#
_cell.length_a   1.000
_cell.length_b   1.000
_cell.length_c   1.000
_cell.angle_alpha   90.00
_cell.angle_beta   90.00
_cell.angle_gamma   90.00
#
_symmetry.space_group_name_H-M   'P 1'
#
loop_
_entity.id
_entity.type
_entity.pdbx_description
1 polymer ?
#
loop_
_entity_poly.entity_id
_entity_poly.type
_entity_poly.pdbx_seq_one_letter_code
_entity_poly.pdbx_strand_id
1 'polypeptide(L)'
;VLKLLVDRHLERKNFKPEEYYIVKALFEGQKGTVLAFLTTQKQGASDEKGQAENEQDSKRLKKEEAYKIVEFIQGKTGVVTKVEKRLKKEPPPLLHSLTSLQREANQLYGFSAQKTLNIAQKLYEVRKSLSYPRSDAQHLDETPQTKELVKKVLTQLGYKDLISAVSKVGKRVFDNSKLTDHYALIPLKCLPDEATEDEKKIYNLVKRRFIGVFMPWHIYESTTVLIEVEDYLFKATGKCIVEIGWKALYGEQKDKILPELTEGEKLKVKQAEAEQKVTQPPPQHTEASILKTMEKLNLGTPATRAAILETLIKHGYAERRKKAFTPTPKGIELIKHVSDKEFASPEMTARWEKKLSEIRAEKETYLSFIDEIKNFVAAQLKDIRQLKIDSSTSRRILGKCSCGGDIEALNKVYRCTKCGKYVFKTVFGKRLTEKQALSLLTGKKVKLSGLKSKNGKRFSGQVQLEKQGNKWQTSLKISNQRITKGK
;
A
#
# COMPACT_ATOMS: atom_id res chain seq x y z
N VAL A 1 -5.70 13.67 4.82
CA VAL A 1 -5.58 12.56 3.83
C VAL A 1 -5.20 13.03 2.43
N LEU A 2 -5.93 13.96 1.80
CA LEU A 2 -5.58 14.44 0.46
C LEU A 2 -4.16 15.03 0.40
N LYS A 3 -3.77 15.82 1.41
CA LYS A 3 -2.41 16.34 1.57
C LYS A 3 -1.34 15.25 1.48
N LEU A 4 -1.49 14.15 2.22
CA LEU A 4 -0.57 12.99 2.16
C LEU A 4 -0.40 12.43 0.73
N LEU A 5 -1.48 12.40 -0.06
CA LEU A 5 -1.42 11.96 -1.46
C LEU A 5 -0.70 12.96 -2.35
N VAL A 6 -0.91 14.26 -2.11
CA VAL A 6 -0.26 15.34 -2.86
C VAL A 6 1.22 15.43 -2.51
N ASP A 7 1.58 15.36 -1.24
CA ASP A 7 2.97 15.39 -0.78
C ASP A 7 3.75 14.23 -1.39
N ARG A 8 3.23 12.98 -1.32
CA ARG A 8 3.84 11.83 -1.99
C ARG A 8 3.91 12.02 -3.52
N HIS A 9 2.92 12.67 -4.13
CA HIS A 9 2.95 12.94 -5.56
C HIS A 9 4.06 13.93 -5.94
N LEU A 10 4.21 15.02 -5.17
CA LEU A 10 5.24 16.04 -5.36
C LEU A 10 6.64 15.50 -5.06
N GLU A 11 6.79 14.75 -3.98
CA GLU A 11 8.03 14.03 -3.62
C GLU A 11 8.50 13.16 -4.78
N ARG A 12 7.60 12.36 -5.38
CA ARG A 12 7.92 11.55 -6.55
C ARG A 12 8.19 12.36 -7.82
N LYS A 13 7.51 13.50 -8.01
CA LYS A 13 7.68 14.36 -9.18
C LYS A 13 9.02 15.08 -9.15
N ASN A 14 9.45 15.48 -7.96
CA ASN A 14 10.70 16.22 -7.72
C ASN A 14 11.89 15.28 -7.44
N PHE A 15 11.64 13.98 -7.29
CA PHE A 15 12.67 12.96 -7.11
C PHE A 15 13.62 12.93 -8.30
N LYS A 16 14.91 13.12 -8.03
CA LYS A 16 15.98 12.97 -9.00
C LYS A 16 16.65 11.62 -8.76
N PRO A 17 16.56 10.67 -9.71
CA PRO A 17 17.27 9.40 -9.59
C PRO A 17 18.77 9.65 -9.53
N GLU A 18 19.42 8.94 -8.63
CA GLU A 18 20.87 8.96 -8.43
C GLU A 18 21.40 7.56 -8.72
N GLU A 19 22.47 7.52 -9.51
CA GLU A 19 23.19 6.28 -9.78
C GLU A 19 24.08 5.95 -8.59
N TYR A 20 24.12 4.68 -8.23
CA TYR A 20 25.02 4.16 -7.21
C TYR A 20 25.42 2.75 -7.55
N TYR A 21 26.54 2.30 -7.02
CA TYR A 21 27.03 0.94 -7.22
C TYR A 21 27.01 0.17 -5.91
N ILE A 22 26.74 -1.13 -6.01
CA ILE A 22 26.97 -2.08 -4.92
C ILE A 22 28.06 -3.06 -5.37
N VAL A 23 28.92 -3.48 -4.45
CA VAL A 23 29.92 -4.52 -4.73
C VAL A 23 29.46 -5.84 -4.14
N LYS A 24 29.47 -6.88 -4.99
CA LYS A 24 29.24 -8.28 -4.58
C LYS A 24 30.41 -9.14 -5.04
N ALA A 25 30.74 -10.16 -4.27
CA ALA A 25 31.80 -11.09 -4.59
C ALA A 25 31.35 -12.53 -4.36
N LEU A 26 31.73 -13.40 -5.29
CA LEU A 26 31.60 -14.85 -5.22
C LEU A 26 32.90 -15.41 -4.66
N PHE A 27 32.80 -15.94 -3.45
CA PHE A 27 33.91 -16.56 -2.74
C PHE A 27 33.87 -18.07 -2.95
N GLU A 28 35.02 -18.67 -3.23
CA GLU A 28 35.20 -20.11 -3.43
C GLU A 28 36.03 -20.69 -2.28
N GLY A 29 35.43 -21.64 -1.56
CA GLY A 29 36.07 -22.41 -0.50
C GLY A 29 36.01 -23.91 -0.80
N GLN A 30 36.45 -24.73 0.14
CA GLN A 30 36.51 -26.19 -0.05
C GLN A 30 35.13 -26.82 -0.19
N LYS A 31 34.12 -26.27 0.52
CA LYS A 31 32.76 -26.81 0.60
C LYS A 31 31.76 -26.13 -0.34
N GLY A 32 32.25 -25.30 -1.27
CA GLY A 32 31.43 -24.66 -2.30
C GLY A 32 31.67 -23.17 -2.44
N THR A 33 30.69 -22.47 -3.00
CA THR A 33 30.77 -21.03 -3.25
C THR A 33 29.72 -20.25 -2.47
N VAL A 34 30.07 -19.04 -2.05
CA VAL A 34 29.17 -18.13 -1.33
C VAL A 34 29.17 -16.75 -1.98
N LEU A 35 27.98 -16.26 -2.34
CA LEU A 35 27.79 -14.88 -2.80
C LEU A 35 27.59 -13.98 -1.58
N ALA A 36 28.49 -13.02 -1.40
CA ALA A 36 28.43 -12.04 -0.32
C ALA A 36 28.45 -10.60 -0.86
N PHE A 37 27.88 -9.68 -0.09
CA PHE A 37 27.75 -8.26 -0.45
C PHE A 37 28.59 -7.41 0.49
N LEU A 38 29.28 -6.41 -0.06
CA LEU A 38 30.02 -5.44 0.75
C LEU A 38 29.06 -4.75 1.74
N THR A 39 29.44 -4.67 3.02
CA THR A 39 28.57 -4.13 4.07
C THR A 39 29.17 -2.96 4.85
N THR A 40 30.50 -2.82 4.90
CA THR A 40 31.23 -1.70 5.51
C THR A 40 32.65 -1.61 4.95
N GLN A 41 33.11 -0.40 4.61
CA GLN A 41 34.55 -0.09 4.64
C GLN A 41 34.96 0.09 6.10
N LYS A 42 36.18 -0.33 6.48
CA LYS A 42 36.66 -0.29 7.87
C LYS A 42 36.86 1.11 8.50
N GLN A 43 36.30 2.18 7.93
CA GLN A 43 36.43 3.55 8.47
C GLN A 43 35.07 4.18 8.83
N GLY A 44 34.79 4.24 10.14
CA GLY A 44 34.26 5.47 10.76
C GLY A 44 32.76 5.79 10.71
N ALA A 45 31.84 4.83 10.75
CA ALA A 45 30.42 5.13 10.97
C ALA A 45 29.78 4.17 11.99
N SER A 46 29.99 4.49 13.26
CA SER A 46 29.18 3.99 14.38
C SER A 46 27.94 4.86 14.50
N ASP A 47 26.75 4.32 14.27
CA ASP A 47 25.52 4.87 14.81
C ASP A 47 24.76 3.79 15.58
N GLU A 48 24.84 3.93 16.90
CA GLU A 48 24.04 3.25 17.89
C GLU A 48 22.59 3.72 17.80
N LYS A 49 21.75 2.99 17.05
CA LYS A 49 20.32 2.80 17.35
C LYS A 49 19.76 1.75 16.41
N GLY A 50 19.47 0.57 16.98
CA GLY A 50 18.87 -0.58 16.31
C GLY A 50 17.42 -0.34 15.85
N GLN A 51 17.23 0.56 14.89
CA GLN A 51 16.10 0.53 13.99
C GLN A 51 16.58 -0.20 12.73
N ALA A 52 15.79 -1.14 12.24
CA ALA A 52 16.01 -1.77 10.93
C ALA A 52 15.76 -0.72 9.84
N GLU A 53 16.66 0.24 9.72
CA GLU A 53 16.85 1.00 8.50
C GLU A 53 17.25 -0.02 7.43
N ASN A 54 16.64 0.09 6.25
CA ASN A 54 16.89 -0.82 5.15
C ASN A 54 18.41 -0.97 4.98
N GLU A 55 18.91 -2.21 4.91
CA GLU A 55 20.31 -2.56 4.60
C GLU A 55 20.82 -2.00 3.23
N GLN A 56 20.12 -1.05 2.62
CA GLN A 56 20.38 -0.44 1.32
C GLN A 56 21.05 0.94 1.39
N ASP A 57 21.03 1.65 2.51
CA ASP A 57 21.52 3.03 2.55
C ASP A 57 23.00 3.17 2.92
N SER A 58 23.61 2.21 3.62
CA SER A 58 25.07 2.18 3.88
C SER A 58 25.91 1.53 2.75
N LYS A 59 25.32 1.27 1.57
CA LYS A 59 25.93 0.47 0.48
C LYS A 59 26.10 1.20 -0.86
N ARG A 60 25.82 2.50 -0.91
CA ARG A 60 25.81 3.25 -2.17
C ARG A 60 27.18 3.83 -2.45
N LEU A 61 27.93 3.19 -3.35
CA LEU A 61 29.25 3.66 -3.77
C LEU A 61 29.17 4.48 -5.06
N LYS A 62 30.15 5.36 -5.25
CA LYS A 62 30.41 5.98 -6.56
C LYS A 62 31.00 4.94 -7.52
N LYS A 63 30.89 5.22 -8.81
CA LYS A 63 31.37 4.32 -9.87
C LYS A 63 32.86 3.99 -9.67
N GLU A 64 33.71 5.01 -9.63
CA GLU A 64 35.17 4.87 -9.60
C GLU A 64 35.62 4.08 -8.36
N GLU A 65 34.97 4.34 -7.23
CA GLU A 65 35.22 3.63 -5.97
C GLU A 65 34.83 2.15 -6.07
N ALA A 66 33.64 1.83 -6.56
CA ALA A 66 33.20 0.44 -6.71
C ALA A 66 34.10 -0.37 -7.65
N TYR A 67 34.53 0.23 -8.78
CA TYR A 67 35.45 -0.43 -9.71
C TYR A 67 36.84 -0.63 -9.11
N LYS A 68 37.38 0.36 -8.38
CA LYS A 68 38.65 0.21 -7.65
C LYS A 68 38.61 -0.94 -6.64
N ILE A 69 37.50 -1.07 -5.91
CA ILE A 69 37.32 -2.17 -4.95
C ILE A 69 37.31 -3.51 -5.68
N VAL A 70 36.53 -3.64 -6.76
CA VAL A 70 36.45 -4.87 -7.56
C VAL A 70 37.81 -5.28 -8.10
N GLU A 71 38.54 -4.35 -8.71
CA GLU A 71 39.89 -4.60 -9.25
C GLU A 71 40.86 -5.03 -8.14
N PHE A 72 40.80 -4.36 -6.99
CA PHE A 72 41.68 -4.63 -5.86
C PHE A 72 41.43 -6.00 -5.22
N ILE A 73 40.17 -6.45 -5.09
CA ILE A 73 39.86 -7.72 -4.41
C ILE A 73 39.85 -8.93 -5.35
N GLN A 74 39.79 -8.74 -6.67
CA GLN A 74 39.66 -9.83 -7.63
C GLN A 74 40.84 -10.81 -7.51
N GLY A 75 40.54 -12.10 -7.31
CA GLY A 75 41.55 -13.15 -7.15
C GLY A 75 42.25 -13.20 -5.78
N LYS A 76 42.01 -12.22 -4.89
CA LYS A 76 42.55 -12.23 -3.52
C LYS A 76 41.87 -13.29 -2.66
N THR A 77 42.43 -13.49 -1.46
CA THR A 77 41.89 -14.40 -0.46
C THR A 77 41.18 -13.60 0.62
N GLY A 78 39.91 -13.92 0.87
CA GLY A 78 39.17 -13.49 2.04
C GLY A 78 39.31 -14.48 3.20
N VAL A 79 39.17 -13.98 4.41
CA VAL A 79 39.13 -14.79 5.64
C VAL A 79 37.75 -14.67 6.26
N VAL A 80 37.14 -15.80 6.59
CA VAL A 80 35.88 -15.82 7.34
C VAL A 80 36.17 -15.35 8.76
N THR A 81 35.71 -14.16 9.12
CA THR A 81 35.95 -13.56 10.45
C THR A 81 34.83 -13.84 11.44
N LYS A 82 33.64 -14.20 10.94
CA LYS A 82 32.50 -14.53 11.80
C LYS A 82 31.54 -15.49 11.10
N VAL A 83 31.13 -16.54 11.81
CA VAL A 83 30.02 -17.42 11.42
C VAL A 83 29.00 -17.47 12.55
N GLU A 84 27.91 -16.74 12.40
CA GLU A 84 26.89 -16.64 13.44
C GLU A 84 25.60 -17.31 13.01
N LYS A 85 25.19 -18.33 13.76
CA LYS A 85 23.89 -18.99 13.64
C LYS A 85 22.99 -18.54 14.78
N ARG A 86 21.80 -18.04 14.44
CA ARG A 86 20.79 -17.65 15.44
C ARG A 86 19.46 -18.31 15.11
N LEU A 87 18.91 -19.04 16.06
CA LEU A 87 17.54 -19.52 15.99
C LEU A 87 16.58 -18.32 16.16
N LYS A 88 15.81 -18.03 15.11
CA LYS A 88 14.80 -16.97 15.13
C LYS A 88 13.40 -17.58 15.16
N LYS A 89 12.51 -16.95 15.92
CA LYS A 89 11.10 -17.32 16.00
C LYS A 89 10.25 -16.15 15.52
N GLU A 90 9.37 -16.41 14.56
CA GLU A 90 8.43 -15.43 14.01
C GLU A 90 7.00 -15.84 14.42
N PRO A 91 6.35 -15.08 15.32
CA PRO A 91 4.98 -15.39 15.73
C PRO A 91 3.99 -15.20 14.57
N PRO A 92 2.84 -15.89 14.58
CA PRO A 92 1.78 -15.61 13.63
C PRO A 92 1.37 -14.14 13.71
N PRO A 93 1.00 -13.43 12.64
CA PRO A 93 0.53 -12.06 12.84
C PRO A 93 -0.90 -12.07 13.45
N LEU A 94 -1.25 -11.01 14.17
CA LEU A 94 -2.46 -10.92 15.01
C LEU A 94 -3.77 -11.09 14.22
N LEU A 95 -4.89 -11.27 14.93
CA LEU A 95 -6.22 -11.33 14.32
C LEU A 95 -6.53 -10.04 13.53
N HIS A 96 -7.50 -10.13 12.63
CA HIS A 96 -7.85 -8.99 11.80
C HIS A 96 -8.65 -7.93 12.57
N SER A 97 -8.18 -6.69 12.55
CA SER A 97 -9.03 -5.50 12.58
C SER A 97 -9.60 -5.21 11.19
N LEU A 98 -10.58 -4.31 11.08
CA LEU A 98 -11.10 -3.86 9.78
C LEU A 98 -9.99 -3.32 8.87
N THR A 99 -9.13 -2.43 9.40
CA THR A 99 -8.05 -1.82 8.61
C THR A 99 -7.09 -2.89 8.10
N SER A 100 -6.71 -3.85 8.94
CA SER A 100 -5.78 -4.91 8.55
C SER A 100 -6.38 -5.81 7.46
N LEU A 101 -7.68 -6.14 7.55
CA LEU A 101 -8.41 -6.89 6.53
C LEU A 101 -8.49 -6.11 5.21
N GLN A 102 -8.83 -4.81 5.26
CA GLN A 102 -8.89 -3.95 4.09
C GLN A 102 -7.54 -3.85 3.38
N ARG A 103 -6.46 -3.74 4.14
CA ARG A 103 -5.08 -3.70 3.61
C ARG A 103 -4.71 -5.00 2.91
N GLU A 104 -4.97 -6.15 3.55
CA GLU A 104 -4.64 -7.46 2.99
C GLU A 104 -5.47 -7.77 1.73
N ALA A 105 -6.78 -7.50 1.77
CA ALA A 105 -7.67 -7.64 0.62
C ALA A 105 -7.26 -6.71 -0.56
N ASN A 106 -6.77 -5.50 -0.27
CA ASN A 106 -6.28 -4.60 -1.31
C ASN A 106 -4.97 -5.11 -1.94
N GLN A 107 -4.03 -5.63 -1.13
CA GLN A 107 -2.76 -6.15 -1.63
C GLN A 107 -2.95 -7.38 -2.54
N LEU A 108 -3.77 -8.34 -2.09
CA LEU A 108 -4.01 -9.60 -2.78
C LEU A 108 -4.99 -9.47 -3.95
N TYR A 109 -6.12 -8.79 -3.74
CA TYR A 109 -7.24 -8.80 -4.69
C TYR A 109 -7.52 -7.44 -5.33
N GLY A 110 -6.83 -6.38 -4.90
CA GLY A 110 -7.08 -5.02 -5.38
C GLY A 110 -8.43 -4.44 -4.96
N PHE A 111 -9.09 -5.02 -3.94
CA PHE A 111 -10.35 -4.49 -3.44
C PHE A 111 -10.16 -3.13 -2.78
N SER A 112 -11.13 -2.24 -2.95
CA SER A 112 -11.15 -0.99 -2.19
C SER A 112 -11.53 -1.25 -0.74
N ALA A 113 -11.15 -0.33 0.15
CA ALA A 113 -11.52 -0.34 1.56
C ALA A 113 -13.05 -0.48 1.73
N GLN A 114 -13.82 0.27 0.93
CA GLN A 114 -15.27 0.25 0.96
C GLN A 114 -15.83 -1.09 0.47
N LYS A 115 -15.27 -1.66 -0.61
CA LYS A 115 -15.71 -2.98 -1.09
C LYS A 115 -15.49 -4.05 -0.03
N THR A 116 -14.31 -4.08 0.58
CA THR A 116 -14.00 -5.02 1.65
C THR A 116 -14.95 -4.86 2.85
N LEU A 117 -15.21 -3.62 3.28
CA LEU A 117 -16.18 -3.34 4.36
C LEU A 117 -17.58 -3.85 4.01
N ASN A 118 -18.07 -3.58 2.79
CA ASN A 118 -19.41 -4.02 2.37
C ASN A 118 -19.53 -5.56 2.38
N ILE A 119 -18.49 -6.27 1.91
CA ILE A 119 -18.47 -7.74 1.93
C ILE A 119 -18.43 -8.25 3.37
N ALA A 120 -17.55 -7.69 4.22
CA ALA A 120 -17.45 -8.10 5.62
C ALA A 120 -18.77 -7.85 6.39
N GLN A 121 -19.44 -6.72 6.13
CA GLN A 121 -20.77 -6.44 6.69
C GLN A 121 -21.80 -7.47 6.23
N LYS A 122 -21.81 -7.85 4.95
CA LYS A 122 -22.72 -8.89 4.47
C LYS A 122 -22.44 -10.25 5.10
N LEU A 123 -21.16 -10.59 5.30
CA LEU A 123 -20.75 -11.81 5.99
C LEU A 123 -21.16 -11.82 7.48
N TYR A 124 -21.22 -10.66 8.12
CA TYR A 124 -21.68 -10.49 9.49
C TYR A 124 -23.22 -10.47 9.60
N GLU A 125 -23.90 -9.60 8.85
CA GLU A 125 -25.33 -9.33 9.00
C GLU A 125 -26.21 -10.40 8.35
N VAL A 126 -25.84 -10.84 7.15
CA VAL A 126 -26.66 -11.77 6.34
C VAL A 126 -26.20 -13.21 6.52
N ARG A 127 -24.90 -13.48 6.33
CA ARG A 127 -24.38 -14.86 6.40
C ARG A 127 -24.15 -15.34 7.84
N LYS A 128 -24.00 -14.41 8.80
CA LYS A 128 -23.64 -14.70 10.20
C LYS A 128 -22.35 -15.55 10.31
N SER A 129 -21.46 -15.46 9.32
CA SER A 129 -20.24 -16.27 9.23
C SER A 129 -19.03 -15.57 9.85
N LEU A 130 -19.07 -14.25 10.03
CA LEU A 130 -18.03 -13.44 10.68
C LEU A 130 -18.60 -12.69 11.89
N SER A 131 -17.73 -12.31 12.83
CA SER A 131 -18.04 -11.34 13.89
C SER A 131 -18.17 -9.91 13.35
N TYR A 132 -18.51 -8.95 14.22
CA TYR A 132 -18.72 -7.55 13.85
C TYR A 132 -17.45 -6.95 13.22
N PRO A 133 -17.50 -6.46 11.96
CA PRO A 133 -16.29 -6.14 11.21
C PRO A 133 -15.81 -4.70 11.40
N ARG A 134 -16.55 -3.80 12.06
CA ARG A 134 -16.12 -2.40 12.28
C ARG A 134 -15.37 -2.26 13.61
N SER A 135 -14.30 -3.02 13.75
CA SER A 135 -13.45 -3.06 14.94
C SER A 135 -12.01 -2.69 14.59
N ASP A 136 -11.34 -1.95 15.48
CA ASP A 136 -9.89 -1.72 15.46
C ASP A 136 -9.11 -2.79 16.23
N ALA A 137 -9.78 -3.58 17.08
CA ALA A 137 -9.14 -4.60 17.89
C ALA A 137 -8.54 -5.73 17.02
N GLN A 138 -7.43 -6.28 17.52
CA GLN A 138 -6.76 -7.46 16.97
C GLN A 138 -6.61 -8.58 18.02
N HIS A 139 -7.33 -8.44 19.13
CA HIS A 139 -7.37 -9.37 20.25
C HIS A 139 -8.82 -9.75 20.58
N LEU A 140 -8.97 -10.79 21.41
CA LEU A 140 -10.21 -11.26 22.00
C LEU A 140 -10.17 -11.00 23.51
N ASP A 141 -11.33 -11.07 24.17
CA ASP A 141 -11.39 -10.98 25.63
C ASP A 141 -10.96 -12.28 26.30
N GLU A 142 -10.55 -12.16 27.55
CA GLU A 142 -9.95 -13.26 28.32
C GLU A 142 -10.99 -14.22 28.92
N THR A 143 -12.29 -13.98 28.71
CA THR A 143 -13.35 -14.72 29.39
C THR A 143 -13.39 -16.20 29.00
N PRO A 144 -13.80 -17.08 29.93
CA PRO A 144 -14.02 -18.50 29.62
C PRO A 144 -14.99 -18.70 28.45
N GLN A 145 -16.04 -17.88 28.36
CA GLN A 145 -17.06 -17.93 27.31
C GLN A 145 -16.44 -17.70 25.92
N THR A 146 -15.57 -16.70 25.78
CA THR A 146 -14.87 -16.43 24.51
C THR A 146 -13.89 -17.53 24.15
N LYS A 147 -13.18 -18.11 25.12
CA LYS A 147 -12.31 -19.27 24.88
C LYS A 147 -13.11 -20.49 24.41
N GLU A 148 -14.26 -20.78 25.01
CA GLU A 148 -15.14 -21.87 24.58
C GLU A 148 -15.72 -21.61 23.18
N LEU A 149 -16.10 -20.37 22.87
CA LEU A 149 -16.50 -19.98 21.50
C LEU A 149 -15.39 -20.28 20.50
N VAL A 150 -14.15 -19.89 20.78
CA VAL A 150 -12.99 -20.16 19.91
C VAL A 150 -12.81 -21.66 19.68
N LYS A 151 -12.87 -22.48 20.74
CA LYS A 151 -12.75 -23.95 20.62
C LYS A 151 -13.86 -24.54 19.75
N LYS A 152 -15.10 -24.06 19.91
CA LYS A 152 -16.24 -24.46 19.08
C LYS A 152 -16.04 -24.07 17.61
N VAL A 153 -15.58 -22.85 17.34
CA VAL A 153 -15.30 -22.39 15.97
C VAL A 153 -14.18 -23.21 15.34
N LEU A 154 -13.07 -23.46 16.04
CA LEU A 154 -11.99 -24.33 15.56
C LEU A 154 -12.52 -25.72 15.18
N THR A 155 -13.38 -26.30 16.02
CA THR A 155 -14.03 -27.59 15.76
C THR A 155 -14.88 -27.55 14.49
N GLN A 156 -15.73 -26.54 14.33
CA GLN A 156 -16.59 -26.38 13.16
C GLN A 156 -15.81 -26.19 11.87
N LEU A 157 -14.65 -25.52 11.94
CA LEU A 157 -13.78 -25.28 10.79
C LEU A 157 -12.86 -26.46 10.44
N GLY A 158 -12.87 -27.54 11.25
CA GLY A 158 -12.07 -28.74 11.04
C GLY A 158 -10.68 -28.73 11.67
N TYR A 159 -10.40 -27.84 12.62
CA TYR A 159 -9.09 -27.66 13.28
C TYR A 159 -9.11 -28.08 14.76
N LYS A 160 -9.58 -29.31 15.02
CA LYS A 160 -9.72 -29.85 16.40
C LYS A 160 -8.36 -29.99 17.11
N ASP A 161 -7.31 -30.24 16.36
CA ASP A 161 -5.92 -30.32 16.79
C ASP A 161 -5.42 -29.01 17.45
N LEU A 162 -5.96 -27.87 17.04
CA LEU A 162 -5.57 -26.55 17.57
C LEU A 162 -6.30 -26.15 18.88
N ILE A 163 -7.28 -26.94 19.33
CA ILE A 163 -8.08 -26.63 20.55
C ILE A 163 -7.18 -26.48 21.78
N SER A 164 -6.16 -27.33 21.92
CA SER A 164 -5.22 -27.30 23.05
C SER A 164 -4.35 -26.04 23.06
N ALA A 165 -4.20 -25.35 21.93
CA ALA A 165 -3.43 -24.11 21.84
C ALA A 165 -4.20 -22.90 22.40
N VAL A 166 -5.53 -22.97 22.50
CA VAL A 166 -6.37 -21.86 23.01
C VAL A 166 -5.95 -21.44 24.43
N SER A 167 -5.55 -22.38 25.28
CA SER A 167 -5.04 -22.08 26.63
C SER A 167 -3.58 -21.61 26.67
N LYS A 168 -2.82 -21.79 25.58
CA LYS A 168 -1.36 -21.55 25.52
C LYS A 168 -0.98 -20.20 24.89
N VAL A 169 -1.80 -19.66 24.00
CA VAL A 169 -1.46 -18.46 23.20
C VAL A 169 -1.40 -17.15 24.01
N GLY A 170 -2.03 -17.11 25.19
CA GLY A 170 -1.98 -15.99 26.14
C GLY A 170 -2.40 -14.63 25.55
N LYS A 171 -1.75 -13.56 26.03
CA LYS A 171 -2.04 -12.15 25.69
C LYS A 171 -1.86 -11.78 24.22
N ARG A 172 -1.23 -12.64 23.43
CA ARG A 172 -1.10 -12.42 21.99
C ARG A 172 -2.43 -12.58 21.25
N VAL A 173 -3.40 -13.26 21.87
CA VAL A 173 -4.74 -13.48 21.33
C VAL A 173 -5.80 -12.98 22.29
N PHE A 174 -5.66 -13.26 23.60
CA PHE A 174 -6.64 -12.91 24.62
C PHE A 174 -6.07 -11.84 25.55
N ASP A 175 -6.45 -10.58 25.35
CA ASP A 175 -5.93 -9.45 26.13
C ASP A 175 -6.98 -8.34 26.27
N ASN A 176 -7.59 -8.24 27.45
CA ASN A 176 -8.62 -7.25 27.74
C ASN A 176 -8.10 -5.81 27.62
N SER A 177 -6.81 -5.58 27.87
CA SER A 177 -6.20 -4.24 27.79
C SER A 177 -6.06 -3.72 26.36
N LYS A 178 -6.25 -4.60 25.36
CA LYS A 178 -6.18 -4.28 23.94
C LYS A 178 -7.56 -4.22 23.28
N LEU A 179 -8.63 -4.31 24.06
CA LEU A 179 -9.99 -4.19 23.58
C LEU A 179 -10.45 -2.74 23.68
N THR A 180 -11.27 -2.37 22.70
CA THR A 180 -12.13 -1.19 22.75
C THR A 180 -13.55 -1.70 23.02
N ASP A 181 -14.57 -1.08 22.45
CA ASP A 181 -15.96 -1.56 22.53
C ASP A 181 -16.17 -2.91 21.81
N HIS A 182 -15.18 -3.36 21.03
CA HIS A 182 -15.26 -4.55 20.19
C HIS A 182 -13.99 -5.39 20.26
N TYR A 183 -14.12 -6.69 19.94
CA TYR A 183 -13.01 -7.61 19.74
C TYR A 183 -12.66 -7.76 18.25
N ALA A 184 -11.62 -8.54 17.96
CA ALA A 184 -11.14 -8.77 16.60
C ALA A 184 -12.18 -9.44 15.68
N LEU A 185 -11.99 -9.25 14.37
CA LEU A 185 -12.77 -9.94 13.36
C LEU A 185 -12.35 -11.42 13.28
N ILE A 186 -13.28 -12.33 13.58
CA ILE A 186 -13.09 -13.80 13.57
C ILE A 186 -14.22 -14.48 12.79
N PRO A 187 -14.00 -15.70 12.28
CA PRO A 187 -15.10 -16.53 11.82
C PRO A 187 -15.98 -16.98 12.99
N LEU A 188 -17.28 -17.12 12.75
CA LEU A 188 -18.26 -17.66 13.71
C LEU A 188 -18.86 -19.00 13.24
N LYS A 189 -18.96 -19.19 11.92
CA LYS A 189 -19.51 -20.40 11.29
C LYS A 189 -18.80 -20.65 9.97
N CYS A 190 -18.95 -21.86 9.41
CA CYS A 190 -18.59 -22.13 8.03
C CYS A 190 -19.32 -21.18 7.08
N LEU A 191 -18.64 -20.84 5.98
CA LEU A 191 -19.23 -20.04 4.93
C LEU A 191 -20.23 -20.92 4.14
N PRO A 192 -21.45 -20.44 3.84
CA PRO A 192 -22.42 -21.21 3.09
C PRO A 192 -22.02 -21.38 1.62
N ASP A 193 -22.50 -22.44 0.97
CA ASP A 193 -22.11 -22.81 -0.39
C ASP A 193 -22.51 -21.76 -1.44
N GLU A 194 -23.60 -21.02 -1.19
CA GLU A 194 -24.07 -19.93 -2.06
C GLU A 194 -23.28 -18.62 -1.89
N ALA A 195 -22.17 -18.65 -1.16
CA ALA A 195 -21.29 -17.50 -1.04
C ALA A 195 -20.59 -17.18 -2.37
N THR A 196 -20.57 -15.90 -2.71
CA THR A 196 -19.88 -15.42 -3.92
C THR A 196 -18.36 -15.57 -3.79
N GLU A 197 -17.64 -15.56 -4.91
CA GLU A 197 -16.17 -15.63 -4.91
C GLU A 197 -15.49 -14.50 -4.12
N ASP A 198 -16.08 -13.30 -4.12
CA ASP A 198 -15.55 -12.19 -3.35
C ASP A 198 -15.85 -12.33 -1.84
N GLU A 199 -16.99 -12.92 -1.48
CA GLU A 199 -17.31 -13.32 -0.09
C GLU A 199 -16.32 -14.40 0.41
N LYS A 200 -16.07 -15.44 -0.40
CA LYS A 200 -15.08 -16.50 -0.11
C LYS A 200 -13.69 -15.92 0.14
N LYS A 201 -13.24 -14.99 -0.70
CA LYS A 201 -11.95 -14.31 -0.55
C LYS A 201 -11.84 -13.61 0.80
N ILE A 202 -12.80 -12.76 1.16
CA ILE A 202 -12.75 -12.01 2.43
C ILE A 202 -12.84 -12.96 3.63
N TYR A 203 -13.76 -13.92 3.60
CA TYR A 203 -13.89 -14.92 4.65
C TYR A 203 -12.60 -15.70 4.86
N ASN A 204 -11.94 -16.13 3.78
CA ASN A 204 -10.68 -16.89 3.85
C ASN A 204 -9.52 -16.08 4.44
N LEU A 205 -9.47 -14.75 4.24
CA LEU A 205 -8.46 -13.92 4.92
C LEU A 205 -8.66 -13.94 6.45
N VAL A 206 -9.91 -13.77 6.89
CA VAL A 206 -10.27 -13.81 8.32
C VAL A 206 -10.04 -15.19 8.91
N LYS A 207 -10.53 -16.24 8.26
CA LYS A 207 -10.32 -17.65 8.66
C LYS A 207 -8.83 -17.97 8.76
N ARG A 208 -8.02 -17.60 7.75
CA ARG A 208 -6.57 -17.84 7.75
C ARG A 208 -5.88 -17.19 8.95
N ARG A 209 -6.23 -15.93 9.27
CA ARG A 209 -5.69 -15.26 10.46
C ARG A 209 -6.09 -15.95 11.75
N PHE A 210 -7.36 -16.28 11.87
CA PHE A 210 -7.91 -16.95 13.03
C PHE A 210 -7.22 -18.29 13.30
N ILE A 211 -7.06 -19.14 12.29
CA ILE A 211 -6.34 -20.42 12.44
C ILE A 211 -4.88 -20.17 12.80
N GLY A 212 -4.22 -19.26 12.08
CA GLY A 212 -2.80 -19.01 12.22
C GLY A 212 -2.38 -18.59 13.64
N VAL A 213 -3.22 -17.86 14.39
CA VAL A 213 -2.85 -17.46 15.76
C VAL A 213 -2.77 -18.63 16.75
N PHE A 214 -3.37 -19.78 16.43
CA PHE A 214 -3.30 -21.00 17.24
C PHE A 214 -2.29 -22.03 16.70
N MET A 215 -1.66 -21.76 15.57
CA MET A 215 -0.59 -22.61 15.02
C MET A 215 0.77 -22.32 15.68
N PRO A 216 1.73 -23.26 15.58
CA PRO A 216 3.10 -23.01 16.03
C PRO A 216 3.76 -21.81 15.34
N TRP A 217 4.75 -21.24 16.02
CA TRP A 217 5.54 -20.14 15.47
C TRP A 217 6.39 -20.66 14.31
N HIS A 218 6.72 -19.77 13.37
CA HIS A 218 7.68 -20.12 12.33
C HIS A 218 9.09 -20.03 12.94
N ILE A 219 9.83 -21.14 12.96
CA ILE A 219 11.17 -21.23 13.53
C ILE A 219 12.16 -21.48 12.40
N TYR A 220 13.23 -20.70 12.36
CA TYR A 220 14.30 -20.87 11.37
C TYR A 220 15.65 -20.49 11.95
N GLU A 221 16.69 -21.18 11.50
CA GLU A 221 18.08 -20.80 11.75
C GLU A 221 18.47 -19.72 10.73
N SER A 222 18.93 -18.57 11.21
CA SER A 222 19.51 -17.51 10.41
C SER A 222 21.02 -17.59 10.54
N THR A 223 21.72 -17.83 9.42
CA THR A 223 23.18 -17.83 9.36
C THR A 223 23.66 -16.49 8.82
N THR A 224 24.60 -15.85 9.48
CA THR A 224 25.31 -14.66 9.00
C THR A 224 26.79 -14.97 8.94
N VAL A 225 27.38 -14.80 7.77
CA VAL A 225 28.82 -14.98 7.55
C VAL A 225 29.43 -13.64 7.19
N LEU A 226 30.52 -13.29 7.87
CA LEU A 226 31.35 -12.14 7.53
C LEU A 226 32.68 -12.62 6.97
N ILE A 227 33.07 -12.05 5.84
CA ILE A 227 34.29 -12.40 5.11
C ILE A 227 35.07 -11.11 4.92
N GLU A 228 36.28 -11.06 5.47
CA GLU A 228 37.18 -9.92 5.35
C GLU A 228 38.16 -10.16 4.22
N VAL A 229 38.28 -9.20 3.30
CA VAL A 229 39.27 -9.18 2.24
C VAL A 229 40.03 -7.88 2.38
N GLU A 230 41.24 -7.93 2.93
CA GLU A 230 42.01 -6.73 3.24
C GLU A 230 41.17 -5.79 4.13
N ASP A 231 40.92 -4.55 3.69
CA ASP A 231 40.12 -3.57 4.43
C ASP A 231 38.60 -3.65 4.18
N TYR A 232 38.13 -4.64 3.40
CA TYR A 232 36.74 -4.73 2.96
C TYR A 232 35.99 -5.87 3.64
N LEU A 233 34.82 -5.56 4.19
CA LEU A 233 33.96 -6.54 4.85
C LEU A 233 32.76 -6.93 4.00
N PHE A 234 32.66 -8.21 3.68
CA PHE A 234 31.55 -8.82 2.95
C PHE A 234 30.63 -9.60 3.89
N LYS A 235 29.31 -9.53 3.65
CA LYS A 235 28.28 -10.22 4.41
C LYS A 235 27.47 -11.15 3.51
N ALA A 236 27.34 -12.39 3.92
CA ALA A 236 26.38 -13.36 3.38
C ALA A 236 25.37 -13.76 4.44
N THR A 237 24.12 -13.99 4.02
CA THR A 237 23.04 -14.42 4.90
C THR A 237 22.33 -15.65 4.35
N GLY A 238 22.11 -16.62 5.23
CA GLY A 238 21.37 -17.85 5.00
C GLY A 238 20.15 -17.97 5.91
N LYS A 239 19.21 -18.80 5.48
CA LYS A 239 18.00 -19.16 6.22
C LYS A 239 17.72 -20.64 6.02
N CYS A 240 17.64 -21.40 7.11
CA CYS A 240 17.20 -22.80 7.12
C CYS A 240 15.95 -22.92 8.00
N ILE A 241 14.85 -23.41 7.43
CA ILE A 241 13.57 -23.56 8.13
C ILE A 241 13.64 -24.78 9.03
N VAL A 242 13.44 -24.56 10.33
CA VAL A 242 13.38 -25.63 11.34
C VAL A 242 11.92 -26.07 11.54
N GLU A 243 11.01 -25.10 11.62
CA GLU A 243 9.58 -25.33 11.74
C GLU A 243 8.80 -24.34 10.89
N ILE A 244 7.99 -24.84 9.95
CA ILE A 244 7.20 -23.98 9.07
C ILE A 244 6.13 -23.19 9.85
N GLY A 245 5.50 -23.83 10.85
CA GLY A 245 4.45 -23.24 11.67
C GLY A 245 3.33 -22.58 10.85
N TRP A 246 2.83 -21.44 11.33
CA TRP A 246 1.75 -20.68 10.68
C TRP A 246 2.03 -20.25 9.23
N LYS A 247 3.30 -20.20 8.78
CA LYS A 247 3.64 -19.82 7.40
C LYS A 247 3.09 -20.81 6.37
N ALA A 248 2.79 -22.04 6.77
CA ALA A 248 2.15 -23.04 5.90
C ALA A 248 0.83 -22.53 5.28
N LEU A 249 0.12 -21.62 5.95
CA LEU A 249 -1.10 -21.01 5.45
C LEU A 249 -0.89 -19.98 4.31
N TYR A 250 0.36 -19.62 4.02
CA TYR A 250 0.75 -18.58 3.07
C TYR A 250 1.54 -19.13 1.87
N GLY A 251 1.60 -20.45 1.73
CA GLY A 251 2.31 -21.13 0.65
C GLY A 251 3.73 -21.54 1.02
N GLU A 252 4.46 -22.06 0.04
CA GLU A 252 5.79 -22.62 0.23
C GLU A 252 6.80 -21.57 0.73
N GLN A 253 7.64 -21.99 1.66
CA GLN A 253 8.81 -21.25 2.10
C GLN A 253 10.04 -22.04 1.65
N LYS A 254 11.04 -21.36 1.09
CA LYS A 254 12.26 -21.99 0.61
C LYS A 254 13.43 -21.64 1.49
N ASP A 255 14.28 -22.62 1.72
CA ASP A 255 15.57 -22.40 2.36
C ASP A 255 16.51 -21.62 1.45
N LYS A 256 17.40 -20.87 2.08
CA LYS A 256 18.57 -20.27 1.47
C LYS A 256 19.78 -20.76 2.25
N ILE A 257 20.25 -21.95 1.91
CA ILE A 257 21.36 -22.60 2.60
C ILE A 257 22.66 -21.97 2.11
N LEU A 258 23.54 -21.59 3.04
CA LEU A 258 24.92 -21.23 2.73
C LEU A 258 25.79 -22.49 2.82
N PRO A 259 26.91 -22.57 2.08
CA PRO A 259 27.88 -23.63 2.32
C PRO A 259 28.34 -23.60 3.78
N GLU A 260 28.74 -24.76 4.30
CA GLU A 260 29.35 -24.82 5.62
C GLU A 260 30.70 -24.09 5.58
N LEU A 261 30.83 -23.08 6.43
CA LEU A 261 32.02 -22.25 6.56
C LEU A 261 32.45 -22.21 8.03
N THR A 262 33.75 -22.14 8.28
CA THR A 262 34.32 -22.02 9.62
C THR A 262 35.08 -20.71 9.79
N GLU A 263 35.10 -20.15 11.00
CA GLU A 263 35.94 -18.98 11.29
C GLU A 263 37.41 -19.30 11.05
N GLY A 264 38.13 -18.36 10.45
CA GLY A 264 39.50 -18.53 9.98
C GLY A 264 39.63 -19.20 8.61
N GLU A 265 38.54 -19.71 8.01
CA GLU A 265 38.59 -20.30 6.68
C GLU A 265 38.99 -19.28 5.61
N LYS A 266 39.92 -19.68 4.74
CA LYS A 266 40.40 -18.87 3.62
C LYS A 266 39.58 -19.18 2.37
N LEU A 267 38.99 -18.15 1.78
CA LEU A 267 38.14 -18.24 0.60
C LEU A 267 38.74 -17.41 -0.54
N LYS A 268 38.87 -17.97 -1.73
CA LYS A 268 39.35 -17.23 -2.90
C LYS A 268 38.22 -16.38 -3.49
N VAL A 269 38.47 -15.12 -3.80
CA VAL A 269 37.56 -14.28 -4.58
C VAL A 269 37.58 -14.76 -6.03
N LYS A 270 36.63 -15.62 -6.39
CA LYS A 270 36.49 -16.17 -7.75
C LYS A 270 36.04 -15.09 -8.73
N GLN A 271 35.10 -14.27 -8.31
CA GLN A 271 34.55 -13.18 -9.11
C GLN A 271 34.07 -12.05 -8.21
N ALA A 272 34.39 -10.80 -8.57
CA ALA A 272 33.81 -9.61 -7.98
C ALA A 272 33.11 -8.78 -9.06
N GLU A 273 32.00 -8.13 -8.70
CA GLU A 273 31.19 -7.34 -9.62
C GLU A 273 30.70 -6.06 -8.94
N ALA A 274 30.83 -4.93 -9.64
CA ALA A 274 30.18 -3.67 -9.29
C ALA A 274 28.85 -3.60 -10.04
N GLU A 275 27.74 -3.80 -9.33
CA GLU A 275 26.39 -3.76 -9.91
C GLU A 275 25.85 -2.33 -9.82
N GLN A 276 25.63 -1.72 -10.99
CA GLN A 276 25.01 -0.40 -11.09
C GLN A 276 23.53 -0.48 -10.70
N LYS A 277 23.11 0.44 -9.84
CA LYS A 277 21.73 0.64 -9.42
C LYS A 277 21.36 2.10 -9.53
N VAL A 278 20.04 2.32 -9.55
CA VAL A 278 19.46 3.67 -9.62
C VAL A 278 18.43 3.78 -8.51
N THR A 279 18.52 4.84 -7.72
CA THR A 279 17.55 5.12 -6.66
C THR A 279 16.15 5.26 -7.26
N GLN A 280 15.15 4.76 -6.55
CA GLN A 280 13.76 4.75 -7.02
C GLN A 280 12.93 5.75 -6.22
N PRO A 281 12.00 6.47 -6.87
CA PRO A 281 11.11 7.38 -6.15
C PRO A 281 10.22 6.59 -5.18
N PRO A 282 9.89 7.16 -4.01
CA PRO A 282 9.14 6.48 -2.96
C PRO A 282 7.80 5.97 -3.51
N PRO A 283 7.37 4.74 -3.19
CA PRO A 283 6.25 4.09 -3.86
C PRO A 283 4.99 4.95 -3.77
N GLN A 284 4.21 4.98 -4.87
CA GLN A 284 2.90 5.63 -4.84
C GLN A 284 2.02 5.00 -3.76
N HIS A 285 1.16 5.82 -3.16
CA HIS A 285 0.17 5.28 -2.26
C HIS A 285 -0.76 4.32 -3.02
N THR A 286 -0.96 3.12 -2.47
CA THR A 286 -2.14 2.28 -2.69
C THR A 286 -3.15 2.56 -1.58
N GLU A 287 -4.39 2.06 -1.72
CA GLU A 287 -5.35 2.11 -0.61
C GLU A 287 -4.82 1.41 0.64
N ALA A 288 -4.13 0.26 0.51
CA ALA A 288 -3.51 -0.39 1.65
C ALA A 288 -2.48 0.50 2.35
N SER A 289 -1.63 1.19 1.59
CA SER A 289 -0.59 2.03 2.17
C SER A 289 -1.15 3.30 2.80
N ILE A 290 -2.16 3.95 2.20
CA ILE A 290 -2.76 5.17 2.75
C ILE A 290 -3.60 4.84 3.99
N LEU A 291 -4.30 3.70 4.02
CA LEU A 291 -4.98 3.21 5.23
C LEU A 291 -3.99 2.98 6.37
N LYS A 292 -2.82 2.39 6.10
CA LYS A 292 -1.76 2.23 7.10
C LYS A 292 -1.29 3.59 7.64
N THR A 293 -1.09 4.57 6.76
CA THR A 293 -0.68 5.92 7.17
C THR A 293 -1.78 6.61 7.97
N MET A 294 -3.05 6.49 7.57
CA MET A 294 -4.19 7.03 8.30
C MET A 294 -4.29 6.43 9.71
N GLU A 295 -4.12 5.12 9.84
CA GLU A 295 -4.11 4.45 11.14
C GLU A 295 -2.94 4.92 12.02
N LYS A 296 -1.72 5.00 11.48
CA LYS A 296 -0.55 5.50 12.23
C LYS A 296 -0.72 6.94 12.72
N LEU A 297 -1.41 7.78 11.94
CA LEU A 297 -1.64 9.19 12.26
C LEU A 297 -2.98 9.44 12.99
N ASN A 298 -3.69 8.39 13.40
CA ASN A 298 -5.02 8.49 14.01
C ASN A 298 -6.02 9.32 13.18
N LEU A 299 -5.93 9.24 11.85
CA LEU A 299 -6.82 9.94 10.91
C LEU A 299 -8.05 9.09 10.62
N GLY A 300 -9.14 9.42 11.31
CA GLY A 300 -10.41 8.72 11.23
C GLY A 300 -10.36 7.34 11.92
N THR A 301 -11.54 6.77 12.10
CA THR A 301 -11.77 5.48 12.77
C THR A 301 -11.89 4.36 11.73
N PRO A 302 -11.84 3.07 12.13
CA PRO A 302 -12.08 1.95 11.21
C PRO A 302 -13.34 2.13 10.34
N ALA A 303 -14.40 2.69 10.91
CA ALA A 303 -15.67 2.91 10.24
C ALA A 303 -15.64 4.05 9.20
N THR A 304 -14.83 5.10 9.40
CA THR A 304 -14.86 6.31 8.55
C THR A 304 -13.79 6.32 7.47
N ARG A 305 -12.67 5.61 7.65
CA ARG A 305 -11.52 5.64 6.71
C ARG A 305 -11.91 5.29 5.27
N ALA A 306 -12.72 4.25 5.07
CA ALA A 306 -13.20 3.85 3.74
C ALA A 306 -14.04 4.97 3.08
N ALA A 307 -14.98 5.56 3.83
CA ALA A 307 -15.83 6.63 3.35
C ALA A 307 -15.03 7.91 3.02
N ILE A 308 -13.97 8.22 3.78
CA ILE A 308 -13.06 9.34 3.47
C ILE A 308 -12.40 9.13 2.11
N LEU A 309 -11.90 7.93 1.81
CA LEU A 309 -11.29 7.63 0.52
C LEU A 309 -12.31 7.76 -0.63
N GLU A 310 -13.53 7.23 -0.48
CA GLU A 310 -14.58 7.39 -1.48
C GLU A 310 -15.01 8.85 -1.66
N THR A 311 -15.02 9.65 -0.60
CA THR A 311 -15.34 11.09 -0.65
C THR A 311 -14.32 11.84 -1.50
N LEU A 312 -13.02 11.58 -1.33
CA LEU A 312 -11.99 12.19 -2.16
C LEU A 312 -12.17 11.86 -3.65
N ILE A 313 -12.62 10.64 -3.97
CA ILE A 313 -12.90 10.22 -5.34
C ILE A 313 -14.17 10.89 -5.88
N LYS A 314 -15.25 10.87 -5.09
CA LYS A 314 -16.56 11.46 -5.44
C LYS A 314 -16.43 12.93 -5.81
N HIS A 315 -15.64 13.70 -5.05
CA HIS A 315 -15.39 15.12 -5.31
C HIS A 315 -14.29 15.38 -6.36
N GLY A 316 -13.68 14.32 -6.89
CA GLY A 316 -12.68 14.36 -7.95
C GLY A 316 -11.32 14.91 -7.49
N TYR A 317 -10.97 14.76 -6.21
CA TYR A 317 -9.67 15.16 -5.65
C TYR A 317 -8.63 14.04 -5.74
N ALA A 318 -9.07 12.78 -5.71
CA ALA A 318 -8.22 11.61 -5.88
C ALA A 318 -8.86 10.62 -6.86
N GLU A 319 -8.06 9.70 -7.37
CA GLU A 319 -8.52 8.65 -8.27
C GLU A 319 -7.71 7.37 -8.12
N ARG A 320 -8.34 6.24 -8.48
CA ARG A 320 -7.70 4.93 -8.56
C ARG A 320 -7.08 4.75 -9.94
N ARG A 321 -5.75 4.55 -9.99
CA ARG A 321 -5.00 4.23 -11.22
C ARG A 321 -4.30 2.90 -11.04
N LYS A 322 -4.85 1.83 -11.63
CA LYS A 322 -4.41 0.44 -11.36
C LYS A 322 -4.47 0.19 -9.84
N LYS A 323 -3.35 -0.19 -9.21
CA LYS A 323 -3.25 -0.36 -7.74
C LYS A 323 -2.97 0.94 -6.98
N ALA A 324 -2.63 2.03 -7.68
CA ALA A 324 -2.29 3.30 -7.05
C ALA A 324 -3.54 4.15 -6.76
N PHE A 325 -3.49 4.89 -5.66
CA PHE A 325 -4.42 5.89 -5.22
C PHE A 325 -3.72 7.26 -5.28
N THR A 326 -4.07 8.07 -6.27
CA THR A 326 -3.29 9.26 -6.65
C THR A 326 -4.15 10.51 -6.64
N PRO A 327 -3.60 11.69 -6.29
CA PRO A 327 -4.34 12.93 -6.38
C PRO A 327 -4.62 13.30 -7.85
N THR A 328 -5.72 14.01 -8.10
CA THR A 328 -6.01 14.62 -9.40
C THR A 328 -5.40 16.02 -9.47
N PRO A 329 -5.31 16.67 -10.65
CA PRO A 329 -4.93 18.07 -10.75
C PRO A 329 -5.78 19.00 -9.86
N LYS A 330 -7.09 18.71 -9.73
CA LYS A 330 -7.98 19.45 -8.83
C LYS A 330 -7.58 19.27 -7.36
N GLY A 331 -7.21 18.05 -6.96
CA GLY A 331 -6.75 17.77 -5.59
C GLY A 331 -5.42 18.44 -5.27
N ILE A 332 -4.47 18.44 -6.22
CA ILE A 332 -3.19 19.13 -6.09
C ILE A 332 -3.41 20.63 -5.94
N GLU A 333 -4.24 21.23 -6.79
CA GLU A 333 -4.54 22.66 -6.75
C GLU A 333 -5.19 23.06 -5.43
N LEU A 334 -6.16 22.28 -4.92
CA LEU A 334 -6.76 22.53 -3.62
C LEU A 334 -5.70 22.54 -2.51
N ILE A 335 -4.85 21.51 -2.46
CA ILE A 335 -3.81 21.42 -1.42
C ILE A 335 -2.82 22.57 -1.51
N LYS A 336 -2.46 23.03 -2.71
CA LYS A 336 -1.56 24.17 -2.88
C LYS A 336 -2.05 25.43 -2.14
N HIS A 337 -3.37 25.66 -2.07
CA HIS A 337 -3.96 26.85 -1.44
C HIS A 337 -4.26 26.68 0.06
N VAL A 338 -4.20 25.45 0.58
CA VAL A 338 -4.57 25.16 1.98
C VAL A 338 -3.50 24.41 2.76
N SER A 339 -2.35 24.10 2.15
CA SER A 339 -1.32 23.25 2.75
C SER A 339 -0.65 23.85 3.97
N ASP A 340 -0.61 25.18 4.05
CA ASP A 340 -0.10 25.99 5.16
C ASP A 340 -1.11 26.13 6.31
N LYS A 341 -2.38 25.76 6.08
CA LYS A 341 -3.44 25.93 7.08
C LYS A 341 -3.46 24.80 8.09
N GLU A 342 -3.80 25.16 9.33
CA GLU A 342 -3.85 24.22 10.46
C GLU A 342 -4.82 23.05 10.20
N PHE A 343 -5.97 23.30 9.56
CA PHE A 343 -6.95 22.25 9.23
C PHE A 343 -6.45 21.21 8.21
N ALA A 344 -5.33 21.47 7.52
CA ALA A 344 -4.70 20.51 6.63
C ALA A 344 -3.67 19.60 7.34
N SER A 345 -3.37 19.87 8.62
CA SER A 345 -2.40 19.11 9.43
C SER A 345 -3.03 17.84 10.03
N PRO A 346 -2.33 16.69 9.97
CA PRO A 346 -2.71 15.49 10.73
C PRO A 346 -2.75 15.71 12.24
N GLU A 347 -1.84 16.53 12.77
CA GLU A 347 -1.69 16.84 14.20
C GLU A 347 -2.95 17.51 14.74
N MET A 348 -3.53 18.45 13.98
CA MET A 348 -4.80 19.08 14.35
C MET A 348 -5.95 18.07 14.43
N THR A 349 -6.01 17.14 13.48
CA THR A 349 -7.04 16.09 13.49
C THR A 349 -6.88 15.22 14.74
N ALA A 350 -5.66 14.82 15.07
CA ALA A 350 -5.37 14.03 16.27
C ALA A 350 -5.73 14.80 17.56
N ARG A 351 -5.49 16.11 17.62
CA ARG A 351 -5.87 16.96 18.77
C ARG A 351 -7.38 16.96 19.00
N TRP A 352 -8.19 17.07 17.93
CA TRP A 352 -9.65 17.03 18.07
C TRP A 352 -10.18 15.65 18.44
N GLU A 353 -9.63 14.58 17.86
CA GLU A 353 -9.99 13.21 18.27
C GLU A 353 -9.66 12.96 19.75
N LYS A 354 -8.52 13.50 20.25
CA LYS A 354 -8.17 13.46 21.66
C LYS A 354 -9.21 14.19 22.53
N LYS A 355 -9.63 15.40 22.14
CA LYS A 355 -10.67 16.15 22.87
C LYS A 355 -12.01 15.42 22.89
N LEU A 356 -12.42 14.81 21.78
CA LEU A 356 -13.61 13.95 21.74
C LEU A 356 -13.50 12.77 22.71
N SER A 357 -12.30 12.18 22.86
CA SER A 357 -12.05 11.14 23.84
C SER A 357 -12.07 11.67 25.28
N GLU A 358 -11.55 12.87 25.53
CA GLU A 358 -11.59 13.53 26.84
C GLU A 358 -13.02 13.88 27.26
N ILE A 359 -13.88 14.29 26.31
CA ILE A 359 -15.33 14.49 26.54
C ILE A 359 -16.00 13.17 26.95
N ARG A 360 -15.71 12.05 26.25
CA ARG A 360 -16.24 10.73 26.63
C ARG A 360 -15.79 10.27 28.02
N ALA A 361 -14.60 10.71 28.44
CA ALA A 361 -14.03 10.43 29.75
C ALA A 361 -14.39 11.48 30.81
N GLU A 362 -15.33 12.38 30.51
CA GLU A 362 -15.81 13.46 31.40
C GLU A 362 -14.71 14.44 31.88
N LYS A 363 -13.60 14.56 31.12
CA LYS A 363 -12.47 15.45 31.42
C LYS A 363 -12.56 16.82 30.73
N GLU A 364 -13.42 16.95 29.74
CA GLU A 364 -13.65 18.17 28.96
C GLU A 364 -15.16 18.30 28.70
N THR A 365 -15.69 19.53 28.59
CA THR A 365 -17.12 19.71 28.35
C THR A 365 -17.43 19.86 26.85
N TYR A 366 -18.56 19.29 26.42
CA TYR A 366 -19.01 19.42 25.04
C TYR A 366 -19.18 20.89 24.61
N LEU A 367 -19.70 21.74 25.48
CA LEU A 367 -19.92 23.16 25.18
C LEU A 367 -18.60 23.93 24.97
N SER A 368 -17.62 23.74 25.85
CA SER A 368 -16.27 24.31 25.72
C SER A 368 -15.62 23.93 24.39
N PHE A 369 -15.67 22.64 24.04
CA PHE A 369 -15.14 22.14 22.77
C PHE A 369 -15.85 22.75 21.54
N ILE A 370 -17.17 22.90 21.60
CA ILE A 370 -17.93 23.53 20.50
C ILE A 370 -17.58 25.01 20.35
N ASP A 371 -17.40 25.75 21.44
CA ASP A 371 -17.02 27.16 21.37
C ASP A 371 -15.60 27.35 20.82
N GLU A 372 -14.67 26.46 21.17
CA GLU A 372 -13.34 26.39 20.53
C GLU A 372 -13.46 26.14 19.02
N ILE A 373 -14.31 25.20 18.58
CA ILE A 373 -14.54 24.95 17.15
C ILE A 373 -15.10 26.19 16.46
N LYS A 374 -16.07 26.89 17.06
CA LYS A 374 -16.63 28.13 16.49
C LYS A 374 -15.56 29.20 16.32
N ASN A 375 -14.74 29.42 17.35
CA ASN A 375 -13.64 30.38 17.31
C ASN A 375 -12.60 30.02 16.24
N PHE A 376 -12.26 28.73 16.16
CA PHE A 376 -11.38 28.21 15.12
C PHE A 376 -11.95 28.48 13.72
N VAL A 377 -13.20 28.11 13.45
CA VAL A 377 -13.85 28.33 12.16
C VAL A 377 -13.91 29.81 11.80
N ALA A 378 -14.25 30.67 12.77
CA ALA A 378 -14.27 32.12 12.57
C ALA A 378 -12.89 32.67 12.16
N ALA A 379 -11.81 32.20 12.81
CA ALA A 379 -10.45 32.56 12.45
C ALA A 379 -10.09 32.08 11.03
N GLN A 380 -10.34 30.81 10.70
CA GLN A 380 -10.03 30.26 9.38
C GLN A 380 -10.83 30.94 8.26
N LEU A 381 -12.07 31.36 8.51
CA LEU A 381 -12.88 32.08 7.53
C LEU A 381 -12.30 33.47 7.20
N LYS A 382 -11.71 34.16 8.19
CA LYS A 382 -11.01 35.43 7.95
C LYS A 382 -9.82 35.22 7.01
N ASP A 383 -9.03 34.18 7.26
CA ASP A 383 -7.86 33.84 6.44
C ASP A 383 -8.26 33.42 5.01
N ILE A 384 -9.30 32.58 4.88
CA ILE A 384 -9.76 32.08 3.59
C ILE A 384 -10.32 33.21 2.71
N ARG A 385 -11.00 34.20 3.30
CA ARG A 385 -11.52 35.36 2.55
C ARG A 385 -10.42 36.21 1.92
N GLN A 386 -9.21 36.16 2.48
CA GLN A 386 -8.05 36.88 1.95
C GLN A 386 -7.31 36.09 0.86
N LEU A 387 -7.64 34.80 0.66
CA LEU A 387 -7.03 33.99 -0.39
C LEU A 387 -7.45 34.49 -1.78
N LYS A 388 -6.51 35.12 -2.47
CA LYS A 388 -6.64 35.44 -3.90
C LYS A 388 -6.38 34.18 -4.71
N ILE A 389 -7.45 33.47 -5.09
CA ILE A 389 -7.35 32.34 -6.01
C ILE A 389 -7.33 32.90 -7.43
N ASP A 390 -6.15 32.94 -8.03
CA ASP A 390 -5.98 33.32 -9.43
C ASP A 390 -6.67 32.26 -10.33
N SER A 391 -7.90 32.52 -10.76
CA SER A 391 -8.63 31.59 -11.67
C SER A 391 -7.95 31.45 -13.05
N SER A 392 -6.93 32.28 -13.31
CA SER A 392 -6.16 32.37 -14.54
C SER A 392 -5.13 31.24 -14.70
N THR A 393 -4.62 30.64 -13.61
CA THR A 393 -3.42 29.77 -13.66
C THR A 393 -3.67 28.28 -13.98
N SER A 394 -4.91 27.86 -14.24
CA SER A 394 -5.23 26.44 -14.48
C SER A 394 -5.80 26.13 -15.87
N ARG A 395 -5.72 27.06 -16.84
CA ARG A 395 -6.07 26.77 -18.24
C ARG A 395 -4.91 26.07 -18.94
N ARG A 396 -4.74 24.77 -18.67
CA ARG A 396 -3.79 23.94 -19.43
C ARG A 396 -4.32 23.74 -20.85
N ILE A 397 -3.77 24.49 -21.79
CA ILE A 397 -4.06 24.41 -23.22
C ILE A 397 -3.36 23.17 -23.80
N LEU A 398 -4.11 22.30 -24.46
CA LEU A 398 -3.64 21.06 -25.06
C LEU A 398 -3.32 21.18 -26.55
N GLY A 399 -3.85 22.21 -27.21
CA GLY A 399 -3.76 22.41 -28.64
C GLY A 399 -5.00 23.13 -29.19
N LYS A 400 -5.12 23.16 -30.52
CA LYS A 400 -6.19 23.86 -31.22
C LYS A 400 -7.33 22.92 -31.62
N CYS A 401 -8.55 23.42 -31.50
CA CYS A 401 -9.77 22.78 -31.99
C CYS A 401 -9.89 22.95 -33.51
N SER A 402 -10.77 22.16 -34.12
CA SER A 402 -11.18 22.32 -35.53
C SER A 402 -11.71 23.72 -35.90
N CYS A 403 -12.12 24.53 -34.92
CA CYS A 403 -12.54 25.93 -35.13
C CYS A 403 -11.42 26.97 -34.89
N GLY A 404 -10.20 26.52 -34.61
CA GLY A 404 -9.06 27.38 -34.26
C GLY A 404 -9.01 27.85 -32.79
N GLY A 405 -10.02 27.55 -31.98
CA GLY A 405 -10.01 27.88 -30.55
C GLY A 405 -9.14 26.95 -29.70
N ASP A 406 -8.65 27.43 -28.56
CA ASP A 406 -7.85 26.62 -27.64
C ASP A 406 -8.67 25.52 -26.99
N ILE A 407 -8.06 24.34 -26.84
CA ILE A 407 -8.63 23.22 -26.12
C ILE A 407 -8.03 23.20 -24.72
N GLU A 408 -8.87 23.41 -23.72
CA GLU A 408 -8.51 23.35 -22.32
C GLU A 408 -8.87 21.99 -21.70
N ALA A 409 -8.04 21.56 -20.75
CA ALA A 409 -8.26 20.34 -19.97
C ALA A 409 -9.00 20.64 -18.65
N LEU A 410 -10.33 20.58 -18.66
CA LEU A 410 -11.15 20.72 -17.46
C LEU A 410 -11.23 19.40 -16.66
N ASN A 411 -11.83 19.40 -15.47
CA ASN A 411 -11.86 18.23 -14.59
C ASN A 411 -12.42 16.97 -15.28
N LYS A 412 -13.60 17.06 -15.90
CA LYS A 412 -14.30 15.92 -16.53
C LYS A 412 -14.23 15.89 -18.06
N VAL A 413 -13.88 17.00 -18.69
CA VAL A 413 -13.93 17.16 -20.15
C VAL A 413 -12.69 17.86 -20.67
N TYR A 414 -12.40 17.65 -21.94
CA TYR A 414 -11.60 18.56 -22.75
C TYR A 414 -12.57 19.43 -23.55
N ARG A 415 -12.41 20.74 -23.51
CA ARG A 415 -13.37 21.69 -24.09
C ARG A 415 -12.65 22.74 -24.93
N CYS A 416 -13.22 23.10 -26.06
CA CYS A 416 -12.80 24.26 -26.84
C CYS A 416 -13.38 25.54 -26.26
N THR A 417 -12.52 26.53 -26.02
CA THR A 417 -12.89 27.84 -25.47
C THR A 417 -13.73 28.68 -26.45
N LYS A 418 -13.55 28.49 -27.77
CA LYS A 418 -14.24 29.26 -28.81
C LYS A 418 -15.61 28.70 -29.19
N CYS A 419 -15.69 27.43 -29.61
CA CYS A 419 -16.93 26.84 -30.13
C CYS A 419 -17.69 25.97 -29.12
N GLY A 420 -17.18 25.83 -27.89
CA GLY A 420 -17.80 25.01 -26.85
C GLY A 420 -17.78 23.50 -27.10
N LYS A 421 -17.18 23.02 -28.21
CA LYS A 421 -17.01 21.60 -28.51
C LYS A 421 -16.27 20.90 -27.37
N TYR A 422 -16.78 19.78 -26.88
CA TYR A 422 -16.18 19.07 -25.75
C TYR A 422 -16.20 17.55 -25.92
N VAL A 423 -15.30 16.87 -25.22
CA VAL A 423 -15.29 15.41 -25.08
C VAL A 423 -14.98 15.04 -23.63
N PHE A 424 -15.66 14.03 -23.09
CA PHE A 424 -15.38 13.53 -21.75
C PHE A 424 -14.00 12.85 -21.67
N LYS A 425 -13.30 13.02 -20.55
CA LYS A 425 -12.02 12.34 -20.32
C LYS A 425 -12.15 10.82 -20.31
N THR A 426 -13.34 10.31 -19.96
CA THR A 426 -13.66 8.89 -19.98
C THR A 426 -14.83 8.63 -20.91
N VAL A 427 -14.64 7.79 -21.92
CA VAL A 427 -15.67 7.37 -22.88
C VAL A 427 -15.67 5.85 -22.97
N PHE A 428 -16.86 5.23 -22.99
CA PHE A 428 -17.01 3.77 -23.03
C PHE A 428 -16.17 3.01 -21.98
N GLY A 429 -16.04 3.59 -20.78
CA GLY A 429 -15.27 3.00 -19.67
C GLY A 429 -13.75 3.09 -19.82
N LYS A 430 -13.24 3.81 -20.83
CA LYS A 430 -11.80 4.06 -21.03
C LYS A 430 -11.48 5.54 -20.94
N ARG A 431 -10.37 5.85 -20.26
CA ARG A 431 -9.84 7.20 -20.21
C ARG A 431 -9.08 7.51 -21.50
N LEU A 432 -9.40 8.62 -22.14
CA LEU A 432 -8.71 9.13 -23.31
C LEU A 432 -7.34 9.69 -22.91
N THR A 433 -6.34 9.44 -23.75
CA THR A 433 -5.09 10.22 -23.70
C THR A 433 -5.33 11.63 -24.24
N GLU A 434 -4.45 12.57 -23.90
CA GLU A 434 -4.54 13.95 -24.40
C GLU A 434 -4.49 14.00 -25.93
N LYS A 435 -3.63 13.18 -26.56
CA LYS A 435 -3.56 13.02 -28.02
C LYS A 435 -4.89 12.52 -28.62
N GLN A 436 -5.52 11.54 -27.97
CA GLN A 436 -6.82 11.03 -28.42
C GLN A 436 -7.93 12.07 -28.29
N ALA A 437 -7.97 12.82 -27.20
CA ALA A 437 -8.95 13.89 -27.02
C ALA A 437 -8.78 15.01 -28.06
N LEU A 438 -7.53 15.42 -28.33
CA LEU A 438 -7.20 16.40 -29.37
C LEU A 438 -7.66 15.90 -30.74
N SER A 439 -7.44 14.62 -31.04
CA SER A 439 -7.85 14.00 -32.31
C SER A 439 -9.38 14.03 -32.49
N LEU A 440 -10.15 13.74 -31.43
CA LEU A 440 -11.61 13.82 -31.47
C LEU A 440 -12.13 15.25 -31.64
N LEU A 441 -11.52 16.24 -30.96
CA LEU A 441 -11.93 17.65 -31.04
C LEU A 441 -11.53 18.32 -32.37
N THR A 442 -10.55 17.75 -33.08
CA THR A 442 -10.18 18.12 -34.46
C THR A 442 -10.98 17.36 -35.52
N GLY A 443 -11.92 16.51 -35.13
CA GLY A 443 -12.83 15.80 -36.03
C GLY A 443 -12.33 14.43 -36.51
N LYS A 444 -11.17 13.97 -36.04
CA LYS A 444 -10.61 12.65 -36.38
C LYS A 444 -11.26 11.55 -35.55
N LYS A 445 -11.26 10.32 -36.10
CA LYS A 445 -11.67 9.10 -35.40
C LYS A 445 -10.50 8.54 -34.60
N VAL A 446 -10.77 7.93 -33.44
CA VAL A 446 -9.76 7.35 -32.56
C VAL A 446 -10.08 5.87 -32.30
N LYS A 447 -9.11 4.99 -32.53
CA LYS A 447 -9.23 3.57 -32.14
C LYS A 447 -9.00 3.42 -30.64
N LEU A 448 -9.96 2.85 -29.93
CA LEU A 448 -9.83 2.44 -28.53
C LEU A 448 -9.76 0.91 -28.45
N SER A 449 -8.76 0.40 -27.73
CA SER A 449 -8.56 -1.03 -27.51
C SER A 449 -8.91 -1.44 -26.08
N GLY A 450 -9.22 -2.74 -25.91
CA GLY A 450 -9.52 -3.34 -24.62
C GLY A 450 -10.80 -2.82 -23.96
N LEU A 451 -11.78 -2.39 -24.76
CA LEU A 451 -13.14 -2.11 -24.32
C LEU A 451 -13.80 -3.41 -23.85
N LYS A 452 -14.71 -3.35 -22.88
CA LYS A 452 -15.36 -4.53 -22.30
C LYS A 452 -16.86 -4.54 -22.65
N SER A 453 -17.34 -5.61 -23.27
CA SER A 453 -18.78 -5.77 -23.58
C SER A 453 -19.59 -6.07 -22.30
N LYS A 454 -20.93 -6.02 -22.39
CA LYS A 454 -21.81 -6.42 -21.28
C LYS A 454 -21.51 -7.84 -20.78
N ASN A 455 -21.16 -8.73 -21.71
CA ASN A 455 -20.82 -10.14 -21.43
C ASN A 455 -19.32 -10.32 -21.07
N GLY A 456 -18.59 -9.23 -20.83
CA GLY A 456 -17.22 -9.26 -20.34
C GLY A 456 -16.12 -9.49 -21.40
N LYS A 457 -16.47 -9.76 -22.66
CA LYS A 457 -15.49 -9.94 -23.75
C LYS A 457 -14.77 -8.63 -24.08
N ARG A 458 -13.47 -8.72 -24.36
CA ARG A 458 -12.65 -7.56 -24.75
C ARG A 458 -12.74 -7.34 -26.27
N PHE A 459 -12.87 -6.08 -26.69
CA PHE A 459 -12.90 -5.72 -28.10
C PHE A 459 -12.25 -4.34 -28.33
N SER A 460 -12.07 -3.99 -29.60
CA SER A 460 -11.63 -2.66 -30.02
C SER A 460 -12.70 -1.99 -30.86
N GLY A 461 -12.79 -0.66 -30.82
CA GLY A 461 -13.72 0.09 -31.65
C GLY A 461 -13.19 1.47 -32.00
N GLN A 462 -13.75 2.06 -33.05
CA GLN A 462 -13.46 3.43 -33.46
C GLN A 462 -14.45 4.38 -32.79
N VAL A 463 -13.91 5.37 -32.08
CA VAL A 463 -14.68 6.46 -31.47
C VAL A 463 -14.64 7.68 -32.36
N GLN A 464 -15.79 8.33 -32.52
CA GLN A 464 -15.92 9.62 -33.19
C GLN A 464 -16.72 10.57 -32.29
N LEU A 465 -16.45 11.87 -32.41
CA LEU A 465 -17.25 12.90 -31.77
C LEU A 465 -18.28 13.45 -32.76
N GLU A 466 -19.56 13.35 -32.40
CA GLU A 466 -20.70 13.77 -33.22
C GLU A 466 -21.50 14.83 -32.47
N LYS A 467 -22.17 15.72 -33.23
CA LYS A 467 -23.11 16.69 -32.67
C LYS A 467 -24.52 16.11 -32.79
N GLN A 468 -25.21 15.91 -31.67
CA GLN A 468 -26.62 15.52 -31.63
C GLN A 468 -27.42 16.67 -30.99
N GLY A 469 -28.20 17.36 -31.81
CA GLY A 469 -28.85 18.62 -31.42
C GLY A 469 -27.84 19.65 -30.92
N ASN A 470 -28.05 20.14 -29.69
CA ASN A 470 -27.16 21.11 -29.03
C ASN A 470 -26.01 20.48 -28.21
N LYS A 471 -25.82 19.15 -28.26
CA LYS A 471 -24.82 18.44 -27.43
C LYS A 471 -23.78 17.71 -28.29
N TRP A 472 -22.56 17.63 -27.77
CA TRP A 472 -21.49 16.80 -28.33
C TRP A 472 -21.46 15.44 -27.64
N GLN A 473 -21.39 14.38 -28.43
CA GLN A 473 -21.49 13.01 -27.95
C GLN A 473 -20.50 12.12 -28.69
N THR A 474 -19.88 11.18 -27.96
CA THR A 474 -19.02 10.18 -28.58
C THR A 474 -19.82 8.97 -29.03
N SER A 475 -19.68 8.59 -30.29
CA SER A 475 -20.22 7.36 -30.86
C SER A 475 -19.11 6.29 -30.95
N LEU A 476 -19.48 5.02 -30.81
CA LEU A 476 -18.56 3.89 -30.99
C LEU A 476 -19.02 3.05 -32.18
N LYS A 477 -18.14 2.90 -33.16
CA LYS A 477 -18.27 1.94 -34.26
C LYS A 477 -17.41 0.73 -33.97
N ILE A 478 -18.05 -0.40 -33.78
CA ILE A 478 -17.43 -1.72 -33.78
C ILE A 478 -17.56 -2.21 -35.23
N SER A 479 -16.56 -2.90 -35.78
CA SER A 479 -16.70 -3.59 -37.07
C SER A 479 -17.99 -4.44 -37.02
N ASN A 480 -19.04 -3.90 -37.66
CA ASN A 480 -20.44 -4.35 -37.80
C ASN A 480 -21.55 -3.90 -36.81
N GLN A 481 -21.36 -3.02 -35.81
CA GLN A 481 -22.50 -2.38 -35.10
C GLN A 481 -22.16 -0.97 -34.54
N ARG A 482 -23.09 -0.01 -34.66
CA ARG A 482 -22.99 1.37 -34.12
C ARG A 482 -23.74 1.44 -32.78
N ILE A 483 -23.05 1.78 -31.69
CA ILE A 483 -23.67 1.99 -30.36
C ILE A 483 -23.51 3.46 -29.98
N THR A 484 -24.61 4.18 -29.87
CA THR A 484 -24.68 5.57 -29.37
C THR A 484 -25.07 5.58 -27.90
N LYS A 485 -24.38 6.36 -27.06
CA LYS A 485 -24.68 6.45 -25.63
C LYS A 485 -25.15 7.85 -25.24
N GLY A 486 -26.47 8.08 -25.24
CA GLY A 486 -27.10 9.31 -24.72
C GLY A 486 -27.04 9.33 -23.20
N LYS A 487 -27.21 10.52 -22.60
CA LYS A 487 -27.18 10.71 -21.13
C LYS A 487 -28.10 9.74 -20.41
#